data_AF-A0AAV6PHD8-F1
#
_entry.id   AF-A0AAV6PHD8-F1
#
_cell.length_a   1.000
_cell.length_b   1.000
_cell.length_c   1.000
_cell.angle_alpha   90.00
_cell.angle_beta   90.00
_cell.angle_gamma   90.00
#
_symmetry.space_group_name_H-M   'P 1'
#
loop_
_entity.id
_entity.type
_entity.pdbx_description
1 polymer ?
#
loop_
_entity_poly.entity_id
_entity_poly.type
_entity_poly.pdbx_seq_one_letter_code
_entity_poly.pdbx_strand_id
1 'polypeptide(L)'
;MFSAGLSEFTLNSASYGLYSAGVLQALITDSMIPPDFPLHLNTSSMGPYIPQLPKMFPGLLMNLQVYATEVPMFSFQSGVVRLGFLGAVKAFAIQSNGTQTPLFKLSVISNLSSRAWVDSGRVKGQISLDNFTLTLMESEVGAFKITALEKCTRTGIEMGLAKLNEYLGKGVLLPRMKQAQLVNSVLKVEQGFIAIFSDAEVLK
;
A
#
# COMPACT_ATOMS: atom_id res chain seq x y z
N MET A 1 13.01 -28.64 18.44
CA MET A 1 12.59 -27.24 18.57
C MET A 1 13.28 -26.42 17.48
N PHE A 2 12.55 -25.56 16.80
CA PHE A 2 12.99 -24.69 15.72
C PHE A 2 12.65 -23.24 16.06
N SER A 3 13.59 -22.33 15.86
CA SER A 3 13.34 -20.89 15.93
C SER A 3 14.02 -20.19 14.77
N ALA A 4 13.33 -19.21 14.21
CA ALA A 4 13.88 -18.34 13.18
C ALA A 4 13.36 -16.93 13.38
N GLY A 5 14.24 -15.94 13.21
CA GLY A 5 13.92 -14.53 13.33
C GLY A 5 14.24 -13.78 12.05
N LEU A 6 13.43 -12.77 11.74
CA LEU A 6 13.66 -11.80 10.69
C LEU A 6 13.75 -10.42 11.35
N SER A 7 14.90 -9.78 11.23
CA SER A 7 15.10 -8.42 11.74
C SER A 7 14.40 -7.39 10.86
N GLU A 8 14.01 -6.25 11.45
CA GLU A 8 13.49 -5.11 10.70
C GLU A 8 14.50 -4.61 9.65
N PHE A 9 15.80 -4.74 9.93
CA PHE A 9 16.88 -4.44 8.99
C PHE A 9 16.75 -5.24 7.68
N THR A 10 16.24 -6.46 7.73
CA THR A 10 16.06 -7.29 6.53
C THR A 10 14.99 -6.70 5.61
N LEU A 11 13.87 -6.23 6.15
CA LEU A 11 12.83 -5.57 5.33
C LEU A 11 13.27 -4.17 4.89
N ASN A 12 13.96 -3.42 5.75
CA ASN A 12 14.44 -2.08 5.43
C ASN A 12 15.52 -2.09 4.34
N SER A 13 16.42 -3.08 4.33
CA SER A 13 17.40 -3.25 3.25
C SER A 13 16.75 -3.63 1.92
N ALA A 14 15.72 -4.49 1.93
CA ALA A 14 14.94 -4.79 0.73
C ALA A 14 14.21 -3.54 0.21
N SER A 15 13.57 -2.77 1.10
CA SER A 15 12.90 -1.51 0.76
C SER A 15 13.87 -0.50 0.14
N TYR A 16 15.07 -0.34 0.73
CA TYR A 16 16.12 0.50 0.19
C TYR A 16 16.57 0.06 -1.21
N GLY A 17 16.75 -1.24 -1.44
CA GLY A 17 17.09 -1.77 -2.76
C GLY A 17 16.02 -1.45 -3.81
N LEU A 18 14.74 -1.64 -3.48
CA LEU A 18 13.61 -1.34 -4.38
C LEU A 18 13.49 0.17 -4.65
N TYR A 19 13.67 1.00 -3.63
CA TYR A 19 13.67 2.45 -3.77
C TYR A 19 14.82 2.91 -4.69
N SER A 20 16.04 2.44 -4.42
CA SER A 20 17.24 2.81 -5.17
C SER A 20 17.19 2.34 -6.62
N ALA A 21 16.50 1.22 -6.90
CA ALA A 21 16.24 0.75 -8.25
C ALA A 21 15.12 1.54 -8.98
N GLY A 22 14.43 2.46 -8.30
CA GLY A 22 13.36 3.26 -8.89
C GLY A 22 12.09 2.48 -9.20
N VAL A 23 11.89 1.30 -8.59
CA VAL A 23 10.71 0.45 -8.85
C VAL A 23 9.54 0.70 -7.89
N LEU A 24 9.74 1.52 -6.85
CA LEU A 24 8.66 1.97 -5.95
C LEU A 24 7.82 3.08 -6.57
N GLN A 25 7.24 2.78 -7.73
CA GLN A 25 6.32 3.63 -8.48
C GLN A 25 5.26 2.79 -9.18
N ALA A 26 4.07 3.36 -9.35
CA ALA A 26 2.95 2.72 -10.02
C ALA A 26 2.18 3.73 -10.85
N LEU A 27 1.69 3.30 -12.01
CA LEU A 27 0.74 4.06 -12.83
C LEU A 27 -0.66 3.52 -12.55
N ILE A 28 -1.48 4.32 -11.89
CA ILE A 28 -2.88 3.99 -11.62
C ILE A 28 -3.74 4.52 -12.76
N THR A 29 -4.47 3.60 -13.39
CA THR A 29 -5.42 3.87 -14.48
C THR A 29 -6.85 3.67 -13.99
N ASP A 30 -7.84 4.21 -14.70
CA ASP A 30 -9.26 4.06 -14.35
C ASP A 30 -9.69 2.59 -14.23
N SER A 31 -9.13 1.70 -15.07
CA SER A 31 -9.43 0.26 -15.05
C SER A 31 -9.00 -0.46 -13.77
N MET A 32 -8.12 0.15 -12.97
CA MET A 32 -7.72 -0.40 -11.66
C MET A 32 -8.70 -0.03 -10.54
N ILE A 33 -9.58 0.94 -10.79
CA ILE A 33 -10.59 1.37 -9.84
C ILE A 33 -11.78 0.41 -9.90
N PRO A 34 -12.25 -0.14 -8.75
CA PRO A 34 -13.42 -1.00 -8.74
C PRO A 34 -14.64 -0.29 -9.33
N PRO A 35 -15.49 -0.97 -10.13
CA PRO A 35 -16.67 -0.36 -10.75
C PRO A 35 -17.67 0.25 -9.74
N ASP A 36 -17.74 -0.33 -8.54
CA ASP A 36 -18.64 0.13 -7.48
C ASP A 36 -18.09 1.35 -6.70
N PHE A 37 -16.87 1.79 -7.01
CA PHE A 37 -16.27 2.94 -6.34
C PHE A 37 -16.78 4.25 -6.96
N PRO A 38 -17.22 5.23 -6.17
CA PRO A 38 -17.92 6.40 -6.68
C PRO A 38 -17.05 7.37 -7.51
N LEU A 39 -15.73 7.23 -7.45
CA LEU A 39 -14.79 8.11 -8.16
C LEU A 39 -13.98 7.34 -9.21
N HIS A 40 -14.30 7.58 -10.47
CA HIS A 40 -13.51 7.12 -11.60
C HIS A 40 -12.45 8.14 -12.01
N LEU A 41 -11.37 7.69 -12.66
CA LEU A 41 -10.27 8.52 -13.13
C LEU A 41 -10.59 9.12 -14.50
N ASN A 42 -11.50 10.08 -14.51
CA ASN A 42 -11.74 10.95 -15.64
C ASN A 42 -12.01 12.39 -15.16
N THR A 43 -11.84 13.36 -16.06
CA THR A 43 -11.93 14.78 -15.70
C THR A 43 -13.35 15.21 -15.31
N SER A 44 -14.38 14.55 -15.85
CA SER A 44 -15.79 14.83 -15.55
C SER A 44 -16.18 14.37 -14.15
N SER A 45 -15.82 13.13 -13.75
CA SER A 45 -16.08 12.59 -12.41
C SER A 45 -15.31 13.31 -11.31
N MET A 46 -14.17 13.92 -11.65
CA MET A 46 -13.37 14.71 -10.73
C MET A 46 -13.94 16.13 -10.48
N GLY A 47 -14.96 16.56 -11.24
CA GLY A 47 -15.57 17.89 -11.13
C GLY A 47 -16.02 18.31 -9.71
N PRO A 48 -16.67 17.44 -8.90
CA PRO A 48 -17.03 17.75 -7.52
C PRO A 48 -15.83 18.06 -6.61
N TYR A 49 -14.64 17.54 -6.94
CA TYR A 49 -13.40 17.74 -6.18
C TYR A 49 -12.56 18.90 -6.76
N ILE A 50 -12.53 19.02 -8.08
CA ILE A 50 -11.72 19.99 -8.83
C ILE A 50 -12.59 20.63 -9.92
N PRO A 51 -13.37 21.68 -9.60
CA PRO A 51 -14.36 22.24 -10.53
C PRO A 51 -13.80 22.82 -11.83
N GLN A 52 -12.52 23.21 -11.86
CA GLN A 52 -11.87 23.75 -13.07
C GLN A 52 -11.43 22.65 -14.04
N LEU A 53 -11.24 21.43 -13.55
CA LEU A 53 -10.73 20.32 -14.34
C LEU A 53 -11.64 19.94 -15.52
N PRO A 54 -12.96 19.72 -15.35
CA PRO A 54 -13.85 19.43 -16.49
C PRO A 54 -14.05 20.62 -17.44
N LYS A 55 -13.75 21.85 -17.00
CA LYS A 55 -13.84 23.05 -17.85
C LYS A 55 -12.65 23.16 -18.80
N MET A 56 -11.45 22.86 -18.29
CA MET A 56 -10.21 22.94 -19.07
C MET A 56 -9.98 21.69 -19.94
N PHE A 57 -10.36 20.52 -19.43
CA PHE A 57 -10.10 19.22 -20.05
C PHE A 57 -11.38 18.37 -20.08
N PRO A 58 -12.41 18.74 -20.85
CA PRO A 58 -13.71 18.07 -20.79
C PRO A 58 -13.64 16.61 -21.28
N GLY A 59 -14.12 15.66 -20.46
CA GLY A 59 -14.34 14.27 -20.87
C GLY A 59 -13.09 13.42 -21.12
N LEU A 60 -11.92 13.83 -20.63
CA LEU A 60 -10.67 13.08 -20.80
C LEU A 60 -10.48 12.06 -19.68
N LEU A 61 -9.87 10.92 -20.03
CA LEU A 61 -9.38 9.96 -19.03
C LEU A 61 -8.18 10.51 -18.27
N MET A 62 -7.96 10.00 -17.07
CA MET A 62 -6.84 10.39 -16.22
C MET A 62 -6.00 9.20 -15.80
N ASN A 63 -4.71 9.46 -15.61
CA ASN A 63 -3.78 8.56 -14.95
C ASN A 63 -3.13 9.24 -13.75
N LEU A 64 -2.81 8.45 -12.74
CA LEU A 64 -2.06 8.90 -11.57
C LEU A 64 -0.74 8.13 -11.49
N GLN A 65 0.39 8.83 -11.60
CA GLN A 65 1.70 8.26 -11.32
C GLN A 65 2.01 8.46 -9.84
N VAL A 66 1.98 7.37 -9.07
CA VAL A 66 2.32 7.36 -7.64
C VAL A 66 3.75 6.87 -7.50
N TYR A 67 4.58 7.52 -6.68
CA TYR A 67 5.96 7.09 -6.45
C TYR A 67 6.46 7.48 -5.06
N ALA A 68 7.38 6.68 -4.53
CA ALA A 68 8.05 6.98 -3.27
C ALA A 68 9.03 8.17 -3.45
N THR A 69 8.98 9.14 -2.54
CA THR A 69 9.94 10.26 -2.51
C THR A 69 11.09 9.97 -1.55
N GLU A 70 10.86 9.10 -0.57
CA GLU A 70 11.87 8.60 0.36
C GLU A 70 11.74 7.07 0.51
N VAL A 71 12.74 6.44 1.10
CA VAL A 71 12.74 5.00 1.35
C VAL A 71 11.63 4.66 2.35
N PRO A 72 10.66 3.79 2.02
CA PRO A 72 9.68 3.34 2.99
C PRO A 72 10.34 2.51 4.09
N MET A 73 10.06 2.83 5.35
CA MET A 73 10.74 2.19 6.48
C MET A 73 9.75 1.40 7.33
N PHE A 74 10.15 0.17 7.63
CA PHE A 74 9.49 -0.70 8.60
C PHE A 74 10.06 -0.45 10.00
N SER A 75 9.18 -0.48 11.00
CA SER A 75 9.53 -0.46 12.41
C SER A 75 8.77 -1.55 13.14
N PHE A 76 9.50 -2.39 13.88
CA PHE A 76 8.94 -3.53 14.58
C PHE A 76 8.81 -3.18 16.06
N GLN A 77 7.58 -3.20 16.55
CA GLN A 77 7.22 -2.95 17.94
C GLN A 77 6.52 -4.19 18.48
N SER A 78 6.48 -4.35 19.81
CA SER A 78 5.85 -5.54 20.40
C SER A 78 4.40 -5.70 19.92
N GLY A 79 4.13 -6.79 19.22
CA GLY A 79 2.84 -7.14 18.63
C GLY A 79 2.42 -6.42 17.34
N VAL A 80 3.20 -5.46 16.82
CA VAL A 80 2.81 -4.67 15.63
C VAL A 80 4.01 -4.29 14.76
N VAL A 81 3.84 -4.41 13.45
CA VAL A 81 4.79 -3.90 12.45
C VAL A 81 4.20 -2.65 11.81
N ARG A 82 4.94 -1.54 11.86
CA ARG A 82 4.56 -0.27 11.23
C ARG A 82 5.33 -0.06 9.95
N LEU A 83 4.68 0.55 8.96
CA LEU A 83 5.28 0.97 7.70
C LEU A 83 4.94 2.45 7.45
N GLY A 84 5.97 3.28 7.33
CA GLY A 84 5.85 4.66 6.89
C GLY A 84 6.09 4.79 5.38
N PHE A 85 5.20 5.49 4.69
CA PHE A 85 5.31 5.81 3.28
C PHE A 85 5.24 7.33 3.07
N LEU A 86 6.28 7.86 2.42
CA LEU A 86 6.36 9.23 1.94
C LEU A 86 6.52 9.19 0.42
N GLY A 87 5.59 9.84 -0.27
CA GLY A 87 5.54 9.78 -1.71
C GLY A 87 4.88 10.99 -2.34
N ALA A 88 4.76 10.93 -3.66
CA ALA A 88 4.05 11.92 -4.43
C ALA A 88 3.19 11.27 -5.51
N VAL A 89 2.16 11.99 -5.92
CA VAL A 89 1.27 11.62 -7.03
C VAL A 89 1.33 12.71 -8.08
N LYS A 90 1.58 12.34 -9.33
CA LYS A 90 1.38 13.22 -10.49
C LYS A 90 0.12 12.79 -11.22
N ALA A 91 -0.82 13.70 -11.41
CA ALA A 91 -2.02 13.47 -12.17
C ALA A 91 -1.85 13.97 -13.60
N PHE A 92 -2.32 13.17 -14.57
CA PHE A 92 -2.28 13.48 -15.99
C PHE A 92 -3.65 13.30 -16.62
N ALA A 93 -4.02 14.17 -17.55
CA ALA A 93 -5.10 13.93 -18.50
C ALA A 93 -4.53 13.26 -19.76
N ILE A 94 -5.23 12.27 -20.29
CA ILE A 94 -4.87 11.56 -21.52
C ILE A 94 -5.60 12.25 -22.67
N GLN A 95 -4.83 12.89 -23.56
CA GLN A 95 -5.34 13.52 -24.78
C GLN A 95 -5.76 12.45 -25.80
N SER A 96 -6.57 12.84 -26.79
CA SER A 96 -7.01 11.93 -27.87
C SER A 96 -5.86 11.33 -28.69
N ASN A 97 -4.70 12.00 -28.72
CA ASN A 97 -3.48 11.51 -29.36
C ASN A 97 -2.59 10.67 -28.43
N GLY A 98 -3.05 10.35 -27.22
CA GLY A 98 -2.32 9.59 -26.19
C GLY A 98 -1.32 10.41 -25.36
N THR A 99 -1.13 11.70 -25.66
CA THR A 99 -0.23 12.56 -24.90
C THR A 99 -0.76 12.76 -23.48
N GLN A 100 0.14 12.71 -22.49
CA GLN A 100 -0.18 12.98 -21.10
C GLN A 100 0.05 14.46 -20.77
N THR A 101 -1.03 15.19 -20.49
CA THR A 101 -0.96 16.57 -20.03
C THR A 101 -0.93 16.60 -18.50
N PRO A 102 0.09 17.19 -17.85
CA PRO A 102 0.14 17.29 -16.39
C PRO A 102 -1.00 18.17 -15.88
N LEU A 103 -1.61 17.76 -14.76
CA LEU A 103 -2.76 18.45 -14.14
C LEU A 103 -2.39 19.05 -12.80
N PHE A 104 -1.89 18.22 -11.88
CA PHE A 104 -1.50 18.61 -10.54
C PHE A 104 -0.59 17.55 -9.92
N LYS A 105 0.10 17.95 -8.85
CA LYS A 105 1.00 17.11 -8.06
C LYS A 105 0.60 17.15 -6.60
N LEU A 106 0.50 15.98 -5.98
CA LEU A 106 0.18 15.82 -4.57
C LEU A 106 1.37 15.21 -3.82
N SER A 107 1.55 15.61 -2.57
CA SER A 107 2.37 14.90 -1.60
C SER A 107 1.49 13.93 -0.82
N VAL A 108 2.02 12.75 -0.50
CA VAL A 108 1.36 11.67 0.22
C VAL A 108 2.18 11.32 1.46
N ILE A 109 1.53 11.37 2.62
CA ILE A 109 2.06 10.82 3.86
C ILE A 109 1.10 9.73 4.31
N SER A 110 1.58 8.51 4.47
CA SER A 110 0.77 7.39 4.94
C SER A 110 1.52 6.54 5.95
N ASN A 111 0.82 6.13 7.00
CA ASN A 111 1.31 5.17 7.98
C ASN A 111 0.37 3.98 8.01
N LEU A 112 0.94 2.78 7.94
CA LEU A 112 0.24 1.52 7.98
C LEU A 112 0.71 0.74 9.21
N SER A 113 -0.22 0.03 9.84
CA SER A 113 0.07 -0.94 10.88
C SER A 113 -0.32 -2.33 10.42
N SER A 114 0.44 -3.33 10.84
CA SER A 114 0.15 -4.72 10.53
C SER A 114 0.44 -5.64 11.70
N ARG A 115 -0.29 -6.74 11.75
CA ARG A 115 -0.14 -7.83 12.72
C ARG A 115 0.01 -9.13 11.96
N ALA A 116 0.79 -10.05 12.51
CA ALA A 116 0.96 -11.38 11.98
C ALA A 116 0.87 -12.41 13.11
N TRP A 117 0.30 -13.57 12.83
CA TRP A 117 0.15 -14.66 13.79
C TRP A 117 0.18 -16.02 13.08
N VAL A 118 0.39 -17.10 13.86
CA VAL A 118 0.14 -18.46 13.37
C VAL A 118 -1.22 -18.91 13.85
N ASP A 119 -2.01 -19.49 12.94
CA ASP A 119 -3.23 -20.21 13.27
C ASP A 119 -3.37 -21.40 12.33
N SER A 120 -3.66 -22.58 12.89
CA SER A 120 -3.91 -23.81 12.12
C SER A 120 -2.80 -24.14 11.11
N GLY A 121 -1.53 -23.97 11.52
CA GLY A 121 -0.34 -24.23 10.69
C GLY A 121 -0.11 -23.22 9.55
N ARG A 122 -0.80 -22.07 9.57
CA ARG A 122 -0.69 -21.00 8.58
C ARG A 122 -0.23 -19.70 9.23
N VAL A 123 0.66 -18.99 8.54
CA VAL A 123 0.99 -17.60 8.86
C VAL A 123 -0.12 -16.73 8.28
N LYS A 124 -0.84 -16.06 9.16
CA LYS A 124 -1.89 -15.10 8.83
C LYS A 124 -1.43 -13.69 9.14
N GLY A 125 -2.11 -12.72 8.55
CA GLY A 125 -1.84 -11.33 8.82
C GLY A 125 -3.08 -10.45 8.72
N GLN A 126 -2.92 -9.22 9.18
CA GLN A 126 -3.88 -8.14 9.02
C GLN A 126 -3.10 -6.84 8.87
N ILE A 127 -3.58 -5.95 8.02
CA ILE A 127 -3.05 -4.61 7.80
C ILE A 127 -4.16 -3.56 7.93
N SER A 128 -3.80 -2.38 8.43
CA SER A 128 -4.69 -1.24 8.60
C SER A 128 -3.96 0.07 8.26
N LEU A 129 -4.76 1.06 7.85
CA LEU A 129 -4.30 2.41 7.60
C LEU A 129 -4.45 3.26 8.85
N ASP A 130 -3.34 3.69 9.44
CA ASP A 130 -3.32 4.51 10.65
C ASP A 130 -3.54 5.98 10.28
N ASN A 131 -2.74 6.47 9.34
CA ASN A 131 -2.78 7.84 8.85
C ASN A 131 -2.67 7.87 7.33
N PHE A 132 -3.34 8.86 6.74
CA PHE A 132 -3.25 9.21 5.34
C PHE A 132 -3.50 10.71 5.19
N THR A 133 -2.57 11.41 4.56
CA THR A 133 -2.64 12.84 4.31
C THR A 133 -2.26 13.14 2.86
N LEU A 134 -3.06 13.96 2.20
CA LEU A 134 -2.77 14.51 0.88
C LEU A 134 -2.55 16.01 0.98
N THR A 135 -1.48 16.50 0.36
CA THR A 135 -1.21 17.93 0.25
C THR A 135 -1.02 18.32 -1.21
N LEU A 136 -1.65 19.41 -1.64
CA LEU A 136 -1.46 19.95 -2.98
C LEU A 136 -0.09 20.64 -3.08
N MET A 137 0.75 20.19 -4.00
CA MET A 137 2.10 20.73 -4.22
C MET A 137 2.10 21.74 -5.37
N GLU A 138 1.68 21.30 -6.55
CA GLU A 138 1.67 22.06 -7.80
C GLU A 138 0.32 21.80 -8.51
N SER A 139 -0.20 22.78 -9.25
CA SER A 139 -1.47 22.63 -9.98
C SER A 139 -1.53 23.54 -11.21
N GLU A 140 -1.75 22.93 -12.37
CA GLU A 140 -2.02 23.60 -13.65
C GLU A 140 -3.51 23.91 -13.83
N VAL A 141 -4.37 23.37 -12.95
CA VAL A 141 -5.84 23.52 -12.99
C VAL A 141 -6.35 24.46 -11.90
N GLY A 142 -5.46 25.27 -11.34
CA GLY A 142 -5.74 26.21 -10.26
C GLY A 142 -5.85 25.56 -8.88
N ALA A 143 -6.15 26.37 -7.86
CA ALA A 143 -6.28 25.90 -6.49
C ALA A 143 -7.60 25.13 -6.29
N PHE A 144 -7.55 24.04 -5.53
CA PHE A 144 -8.71 23.25 -5.14
C PHE A 144 -8.57 22.71 -3.72
N LYS A 145 -9.71 22.40 -3.09
CA LYS A 145 -9.73 21.89 -1.72
C LYS A 145 -9.38 20.40 -1.71
N ILE A 146 -8.28 20.05 -1.03
CA ILE A 146 -7.79 18.67 -0.99
C ILE A 146 -8.62 17.76 -0.07
N THR A 147 -9.30 18.30 0.93
CA THR A 147 -9.96 17.53 2.00
C THR A 147 -10.98 16.51 1.49
N ALA A 148 -11.77 16.86 0.47
CA ALA A 148 -12.75 15.93 -0.10
C ALA A 148 -12.07 14.80 -0.88
N LEU A 149 -11.01 15.13 -1.62
CA LEU A 149 -10.21 14.15 -2.37
C LEU A 149 -9.48 13.21 -1.41
N GLU A 150 -8.85 13.74 -0.35
CA GLU A 150 -8.18 12.95 0.70
C GLU A 150 -9.11 11.92 1.33
N LYS A 151 -10.33 12.33 1.73
CA LYS A 151 -11.33 11.41 2.28
C LYS A 151 -11.71 10.33 1.30
N CYS A 152 -11.97 10.69 0.04
CA CYS A 152 -12.31 9.73 -1.01
C CYS A 152 -11.17 8.73 -1.25
N THR A 153 -9.94 9.22 -1.40
CA THR A 153 -8.76 8.37 -1.59
C THR A 153 -8.52 7.46 -0.38
N ARG A 154 -8.69 7.96 0.84
CA ARG A 154 -8.62 7.15 2.06
C ARG A 154 -9.61 5.98 2.03
N THR A 155 -10.87 6.24 1.68
CA THR A 155 -11.89 5.19 1.55
C THR A 155 -11.50 4.16 0.49
N GLY A 156 -10.96 4.59 -0.65
CA GLY A 156 -10.46 3.68 -1.68
C GLY A 156 -9.32 2.78 -1.19
N ILE A 157 -8.36 3.34 -0.44
CA ILE A 157 -7.27 2.58 0.18
C ILE A 157 -7.83 1.58 1.19
N GLU A 158 -8.73 2.00 2.08
CA GLU A 158 -9.34 1.14 3.10
C GLU A 158 -10.12 -0.04 2.46
N MET A 159 -10.83 0.18 1.36
CA MET A 159 -11.48 -0.89 0.59
C MET A 159 -10.46 -1.87 -0.02
N GLY A 160 -9.35 -1.36 -0.55
CA GLY A 160 -8.25 -2.19 -1.05
C GLY A 160 -7.61 -3.03 0.06
N LEU A 161 -7.36 -2.42 1.22
CA LEU A 161 -6.82 -3.10 2.40
C LEU A 161 -7.79 -4.16 2.95
N ALA A 162 -9.10 -3.93 2.88
CA ALA A 162 -10.10 -4.92 3.27
C ALA A 162 -9.98 -6.19 2.41
N LYS A 163 -9.90 -6.04 1.07
CA LYS A 163 -9.65 -7.18 0.16
C LYS A 163 -8.33 -7.86 0.45
N LEU A 164 -7.25 -7.09 0.69
CA LEU A 164 -5.96 -7.65 1.07
C LEU A 164 -6.04 -8.46 2.38
N ASN A 165 -6.79 -7.97 3.36
CA ASN A 165 -7.01 -8.67 4.63
C ASN A 165 -7.77 -10.00 4.47
N GLU A 166 -8.64 -10.15 3.47
CA GLU A 166 -9.25 -11.45 3.17
C GLU A 166 -8.19 -12.48 2.73
N TYR A 167 -7.21 -12.06 1.92
CA TYR A 167 -6.09 -12.92 1.51
C TYR A 167 -5.13 -13.20 2.68
N LEU A 168 -4.76 -12.17 3.44
CA LEU A 168 -3.88 -12.33 4.60
C LEU A 168 -4.53 -13.19 5.71
N GLY A 169 -5.85 -13.13 5.86
CA GLY A 169 -6.62 -13.94 6.79
C GLY A 169 -6.71 -15.42 6.39
N LYS A 170 -6.69 -15.74 5.09
CA LYS A 170 -6.51 -17.13 4.60
C LYS A 170 -5.12 -17.66 4.94
N GLY A 171 -4.12 -16.78 4.94
CA GLY A 171 -2.75 -17.07 5.32
C GLY A 171 -2.02 -18.03 4.38
N VAL A 172 -0.73 -18.19 4.62
CA VAL A 172 0.15 -19.09 3.86
C VAL A 172 0.59 -20.24 4.74
N LEU A 173 0.64 -21.46 4.21
CA LEU A 173 1.13 -22.62 4.95
C LEU A 173 2.58 -22.40 5.39
N LEU A 174 2.89 -22.78 6.62
CA LEU A 174 4.26 -22.82 7.08
C LEU A 174 5.10 -23.73 6.17
N PRO A 175 6.36 -23.34 5.86
CA PRO A 175 7.22 -24.14 5.02
C PRO A 175 7.41 -25.53 5.65
N ARG A 176 7.14 -26.58 4.87
CA ARG A 176 7.38 -27.97 5.28
C ARG A 176 8.81 -28.36 4.94
N MET A 177 9.47 -29.05 5.87
CA MET A 177 10.77 -29.64 5.62
C MET A 177 10.58 -31.08 5.11
N LYS A 178 11.57 -31.60 4.38
CA LYS A 178 11.48 -32.95 3.78
C LYS A 178 11.23 -34.06 4.80
N GLN A 179 11.81 -33.94 5.99
CA GLN A 179 11.80 -34.97 7.03
C GLN A 179 11.16 -34.49 8.33
N ALA A 180 10.59 -33.28 8.35
CA ALA A 180 10.01 -32.72 9.56
C ALA A 180 8.87 -31.76 9.26
N GLN A 181 7.89 -31.74 10.14
CA GLN A 181 6.81 -30.76 10.13
C GLN A 181 6.88 -29.85 11.36
N LEU A 182 6.60 -28.56 11.13
CA LEU A 182 6.48 -27.59 12.19
C LEU A 182 5.11 -27.71 12.85
N VAL A 183 5.10 -27.92 14.17
CA VAL A 183 3.88 -28.04 14.99
C VAL A 183 3.98 -27.10 16.20
N ASN A 184 2.83 -26.76 16.79
CA ASN A 184 2.74 -25.84 17.93
C ASN A 184 3.44 -24.49 17.68
N SER A 185 3.42 -23.99 16.44
CA SER A 185 4.18 -22.80 16.09
C SER A 185 3.54 -21.52 16.61
N VAL A 186 4.37 -20.62 17.12
CA VAL A 186 4.00 -19.29 17.63
C VAL A 186 4.82 -18.25 16.88
N LEU A 187 4.17 -17.19 16.42
CA LEU A 187 4.82 -16.01 15.83
C LEU A 187 4.73 -14.86 16.81
N LYS A 188 5.87 -14.20 17.08
CA LYS A 188 5.94 -13.01 17.92
C LYS A 188 6.63 -11.89 17.17
N VAL A 189 6.00 -10.71 17.17
CA VAL A 189 6.65 -9.46 16.78
C VAL A 189 7.17 -8.83 18.07
N GLU A 190 8.47 -8.60 18.13
CA GLU A 190 9.15 -7.94 19.25
C GLU A 190 9.87 -6.69 18.73
N GLN A 191 10.48 -5.93 19.64
CA GLN A 191 11.24 -4.74 19.25
C GLN A 191 12.36 -5.11 18.27
N GLY A 192 12.27 -4.61 17.04
CA GLY A 192 13.29 -4.77 16.00
C GLY A 192 13.28 -6.10 15.23
N PHE A 193 12.41 -7.08 15.56
CA PHE A 193 12.36 -8.35 14.83
C PHE A 193 11.02 -9.08 14.98
N ILE A 194 10.73 -9.97 14.03
CA ILE A 194 9.67 -10.96 14.12
C ILE A 194 10.30 -12.35 14.20
N ALA A 195 9.82 -13.21 15.09
CA ALA A 195 10.34 -14.56 15.23
C ALA A 195 9.22 -15.60 15.27
N ILE A 196 9.49 -16.72 14.61
CA ILE A 196 8.70 -17.94 14.73
C ILE A 196 9.42 -18.91 15.66
N PHE A 197 8.66 -19.49 16.59
CA PHE A 197 9.08 -20.54 17.50
C PHE A 197 8.19 -21.75 17.26
N SER A 198 8.77 -22.93 17.12
CA SER A 198 7.99 -24.12 16.78
C SER A 198 8.63 -25.37 17.33
N ASP A 199 7.80 -26.36 17.64
CA ASP A 199 8.27 -27.74 17.73
C ASP A 199 8.48 -28.29 16.31
N ALA A 200 9.32 -29.32 16.21
CA ALA A 200 9.58 -30.03 14.97
C ALA A 200 9.32 -31.51 15.20
N GLU A 201 8.36 -32.06 14.48
CA GLU A 201 8.05 -33.48 14.49
C GLU A 201 8.68 -34.15 13.27
N VAL A 202 9.51 -35.17 13.50
CA VAL A 202 10.19 -35.90 12.43
C VAL A 202 9.19 -36.85 11.76
N LEU A 203 9.08 -36.74 10.45
CA LEU A 203 8.26 -37.63 9.62
C LEU A 203 9.00 -38.96 9.51
N LYS A 204 8.40 -40.04 10.03
CA LYS A 204 8.91 -41.41 9.92
C LYS A 204 8.57 -42.02 8.57
#